data_AF-A0AB36S643-F1
#
_entry.id   AF-A0AB36S643-F1
#
_cell.length_a   1.000
_cell.length_b   1.000
_cell.length_c   1.000
_cell.angle_alpha   90.00
_cell.angle_beta   90.00
_cell.angle_gamma   90.00
#
_symmetry.space_group_name_H-M   'P 1'
#
loop_
_entity.id
_entity.type
_entity.pdbx_description
1 polymer ?
#
loop_
_entity_poly.entity_id
_entity_poly.type
_entity_poly.pdbx_seq_one_letter_code
_entity_poly.pdbx_strand_id
1 'polypeptide(L)'
;MYIQRIPAGTPIVPSISNSAVFPEDVIQLSGGRKIDGSVTYGSNHNGTINLYNVPNNLYWEFTSAGTPEETLQDESQKVLTTKLVSVGTGENSQIIRLINLEKYTGDIDLSRIKNK
;
A
#
# COMPACT_ATOMS: atom_id res chain seq x y z
N MET A 1 11.26 11.85 0.17
CA MET A 1 10.24 10.82 -0.03
C MET A 1 10.49 9.73 0.98
N TYR A 2 9.46 9.39 1.76
CA TYR A 2 9.52 8.36 2.79
C TYR A 2 8.62 7.20 2.40
N ILE A 3 9.05 5.99 2.78
CA ILE A 3 8.32 4.75 2.52
C ILE A 3 8.07 4.09 3.87
N GLN A 4 6.81 3.82 4.17
CA GLN A 4 6.40 3.07 5.34
C GLN A 4 5.65 1.82 4.88
N ARG A 5 6.00 0.67 5.48
CA ARG A 5 5.24 -0.57 5.34
C ARG A 5 4.36 -0.72 6.58
N ILE A 6 3.07 -0.92 6.36
CA ILE A 6 2.06 -1.03 7.42
C ILE A 6 1.48 -2.45 7.30
N PRO A 7 1.69 -3.31 8.32
CA PRO A 7 1.19 -4.67 8.29
C PRO A 7 -0.35 -4.75 8.28
N ALA A 8 -0.88 -5.82 7.70
CA ALA A 8 -2.28 -6.19 7.85
C ALA A 8 -2.69 -6.24 9.34
N GLY A 9 -3.92 -5.83 9.65
CA GLY A 9 -4.45 -5.74 11.01
C GLY A 9 -4.05 -4.47 11.76
N THR A 10 -3.23 -3.58 11.18
CA THR A 10 -2.93 -2.28 11.80
C THR A 10 -4.18 -1.40 11.83
N PRO A 11 -4.56 -0.82 12.98
CA PRO A 11 -5.68 0.11 13.08
C PRO A 11 -5.46 1.37 12.25
N ILE A 12 -6.50 1.81 11.55
CA ILE A 12 -6.49 3.03 10.71
C ILE A 12 -6.51 4.28 11.60
N VAL A 13 -7.25 4.24 12.70
CA VAL A 13 -7.31 5.27 13.74
C VAL A 13 -6.87 4.65 15.07
N PRO A 14 -5.58 4.72 15.43
CA PRO A 14 -5.06 4.05 16.63
C PRO A 14 -5.60 4.57 17.97
N SER A 15 -6.26 5.74 17.98
CA SER A 15 -6.80 6.38 19.18
C SER A 15 -8.11 5.77 19.68
N ILE A 16 -8.80 4.96 18.87
CA ILE A 16 -10.07 4.30 19.22
C ILE A 16 -9.96 2.79 19.11
N SER A 17 -10.66 2.06 19.97
CA SER A 17 -10.54 0.60 20.04
C SER A 17 -11.31 -0.14 18.93
N ASN A 18 -12.36 0.48 18.40
CA ASN A 18 -13.26 -0.05 17.38
C ASN A 18 -12.91 0.43 15.96
N SER A 19 -11.69 0.92 15.73
CA SER A 19 -11.24 1.36 14.41
C SER A 19 -11.23 0.20 13.42
N ALA A 20 -11.56 0.51 12.16
CA ALA A 20 -11.25 -0.38 11.06
C ALA A 20 -9.73 -0.63 10.96
N VAL A 21 -9.38 -1.80 10.43
CA VAL A 21 -7.99 -2.24 10.26
C VAL A 21 -7.68 -2.45 8.79
N PHE A 22 -6.42 -2.24 8.40
CA PHE A 22 -5.99 -2.60 7.05
C PHE A 22 -6.15 -4.12 6.82
N PRO A 23 -6.84 -4.57 5.75
CA PRO A 23 -7.10 -5.98 5.53
C PRO A 23 -5.90 -6.74 4.94
N GLU A 24 -4.91 -6.01 4.44
CA GLU A 24 -3.69 -6.51 3.79
C GLU A 24 -2.48 -5.66 4.19
N ASP A 25 -1.28 -6.13 3.86
CA ASP A 25 -0.08 -5.31 4.00
C ASP A 25 -0.14 -4.14 3.01
N VAL A 26 -0.02 -2.92 3.52
CA VAL A 26 -0.04 -1.71 2.69
C VAL A 26 1.27 -0.95 2.76
N ILE A 27 1.53 -0.17 1.72
CA ILE A 27 2.68 0.72 1.62
C ILE A 27 2.15 2.15 1.58
N GLN A 28 2.67 2.99 2.46
CA GLN A 28 2.47 4.42 2.41
C GLN A 28 3.71 5.12 1.86
N LEU A 29 3.51 5.92 0.83
CA LEU A 29 4.49 6.84 0.27
C LEU A 29 4.11 8.25 0.70
N SER A 30 5.03 8.97 1.33
CA SER A 30 4.80 10.35 1.76
C SER A 30 5.94 11.27 1.34
N GLY A 31 5.60 12.53 1.09
CA GLY A 31 6.61 13.55 0.86
C GLY A 31 7.30 14.00 2.14
N GLY A 32 8.27 14.90 2.01
CA GLY A 32 9.03 15.38 3.16
C GLY A 32 8.30 16.45 3.97
N ARG A 33 7.31 17.09 3.35
CA ARG A 33 6.47 18.14 3.93
C ARG A 33 5.01 17.71 3.86
N LYS A 34 4.17 18.21 4.76
CA LYS A 34 2.73 17.88 4.78
C LYS A 34 2.01 18.18 3.45
N ILE A 35 2.38 19.29 2.80
CA ILE A 35 1.76 19.70 1.52
C ILE A 35 2.08 18.77 0.35
N ASP A 36 3.14 17.97 0.48
CA ASP A 36 3.51 16.98 -0.54
C ASP A 36 2.54 15.78 -0.54
N GLY A 37 1.71 15.65 0.50
CA GLY A 37 0.68 14.63 0.62
C GLY A 37 1.22 13.21 0.87
N SER A 38 0.31 12.24 0.78
CA SER A 38 0.64 10.82 0.89
C SER A 38 -0.25 9.96 0.00
N VAL A 39 0.27 8.79 -0.38
CA VAL A 39 -0.44 7.74 -1.13
C VAL A 39 -0.29 6.45 -0.36
N THR A 40 -1.41 5.78 -0.07
CA THR A 40 -1.40 4.47 0.61
C THR A 40 -2.01 3.43 -0.33
N TYR A 41 -1.31 2.32 -0.55
CA TYR A 41 -1.78 1.28 -1.47
C TYR A 41 -1.39 -0.14 -1.01
N GLY A 42 -2.24 -1.11 -1.35
CA GLY A 42 -1.95 -2.54 -1.30
C GLY A 42 -1.55 -3.07 -2.68
N SER A 43 -0.63 -4.03 -2.75
CA SER A 43 -0.21 -4.63 -4.02
C SER A 43 -0.96 -5.93 -4.29
N ASN A 44 -1.55 -6.05 -5.49
CA ASN A 44 -2.20 -7.29 -5.93
C ASN A 44 -1.24 -8.26 -6.62
N HIS A 45 0.05 -7.92 -6.72
CA HIS A 45 1.11 -8.73 -7.36
C HIS A 45 0.87 -9.12 -8.82
N ASN A 46 -0.07 -8.46 -9.51
CA ASN A 46 -0.51 -8.81 -10.87
C ASN A 46 -0.50 -7.60 -11.82
N GLY A 47 0.25 -6.56 -11.49
CA GLY A 47 0.23 -5.31 -12.25
C GLY A 47 -0.91 -4.35 -11.87
N THR A 48 -1.59 -4.61 -10.75
CA THR A 48 -2.56 -3.67 -10.18
C THR A 48 -2.28 -3.41 -8.70
N ILE A 49 -2.81 -2.31 -8.21
CA ILE A 49 -2.78 -1.92 -6.80
C ILE A 49 -4.19 -1.54 -6.33
N ASN A 50 -4.46 -1.73 -5.05
CA ASN A 50 -5.63 -1.18 -4.36
C ASN A 50 -5.22 0.16 -3.75
N LEU A 51 -5.67 1.27 -4.33
CA LEU A 51 -5.41 2.61 -3.81
C LEU A 51 -6.40 2.92 -2.69
N TYR A 52 -5.90 3.13 -1.47
CA TYR A 52 -6.73 3.47 -0.32
C TYR A 52 -6.98 4.97 -0.26
N ASN A 53 -8.23 5.36 0.01
CA ASN A 53 -8.61 6.76 0.19
C ASN A 53 -8.31 7.21 1.62
N VAL A 54 -7.03 7.25 1.98
CA VAL A 54 -6.57 7.74 3.28
C VAL A 54 -6.56 9.27 3.26
N PRO A 55 -7.33 9.95 4.14
CA PRO A 55 -7.24 11.41 4.27
C PRO A 55 -5.81 11.83 4.59
N ASN A 56 -5.32 12.90 3.95
CA ASN A 56 -3.97 13.45 4.19
C ASN A 56 -3.70 13.78 5.67
N ASN A 57 -4.74 13.93 6.47
CA ASN A 57 -4.69 14.30 7.88
C ASN A 57 -5.00 13.15 8.84
N LEU A 58 -5.18 11.91 8.37
CA LEU A 58 -5.67 10.77 9.17
C LEU A 58 -4.83 10.55 10.46
N TYR A 59 -3.51 10.75 10.41
CA TYR A 59 -2.65 10.62 11.59
C TYR A 59 -2.67 11.82 12.55
N TRP A 60 -3.15 13.00 12.13
CA TRP A 60 -3.04 14.25 12.90
C TRP A 60 -4.41 14.77 13.39
N GLU A 61 -5.48 14.64 12.61
CA GLU A 61 -6.83 15.14 12.95
C GLU A 61 -7.70 14.13 13.70
N PHE A 62 -7.31 12.86 13.79
CA PHE A 62 -8.01 11.88 14.64
C PHE A 62 -7.34 11.70 16.01
N THR A 63 -6.42 12.60 16.35
CA THR A 63 -5.84 12.77 17.70
C THR A 63 -6.50 13.92 18.47
N SER A 64 -7.32 14.76 17.81
CA SER A 64 -7.92 15.91 18.47
C SER A 64 -9.04 15.49 19.40
N ALA A 65 -8.77 15.59 20.69
CA ALA A 65 -9.76 15.62 21.76
C ALA A 65 -10.96 16.49 21.33
N GLY A 66 -12.11 15.86 21.06
CA GLY A 66 -13.33 16.54 20.66
C GLY A 66 -14.14 15.86 19.55
N THR A 67 -13.52 15.04 18.69
CA THR A 67 -14.26 14.28 17.67
C THR A 67 -14.93 13.05 18.30
N PRO A 68 -16.25 12.83 18.10
CA PRO A 68 -16.93 11.64 18.60
C PRO A 68 -16.33 10.34 18.04
N GLU A 69 -16.22 9.30 18.87
CA GLU A 69 -15.67 7.99 18.48
C GLU A 69 -16.44 7.36 17.31
N GLU A 70 -17.77 7.54 17.23
CA GLU A 70 -18.59 7.09 16.09
C GLU A 70 -18.14 7.72 14.77
N THR A 71 -17.83 9.02 14.77
CA THR A 71 -17.32 9.71 13.58
C THR A 71 -15.94 9.16 13.19
N LEU A 72 -15.07 8.91 14.18
CA LEU A 72 -13.75 8.30 13.95
C LEU A 72 -13.87 6.89 13.36
N GLN A 73 -14.83 6.11 13.84
CA GLN A 73 -15.13 4.78 13.34
C GLN A 73 -15.60 4.84 11.88
N ASP A 74 -16.57 5.71 11.57
CA ASP A 74 -17.10 5.88 10.22
C ASP A 74 -16.01 6.31 9.23
N GLU A 75 -15.17 7.27 9.61
CA GLU A 75 -14.04 7.72 8.79
C GLU A 75 -13.03 6.59 8.57
N SER A 76 -12.73 5.80 9.61
CA SER A 76 -11.86 4.64 9.46
C SER A 76 -12.43 3.60 8.49
N GLN A 77 -13.75 3.41 8.47
CA GLN A 77 -14.43 2.49 7.57
C GLN A 77 -14.43 2.98 6.12
N LYS A 78 -14.54 4.30 5.90
CA LYS A 78 -14.46 4.90 4.55
C LYS A 78 -13.13 4.64 3.86
N VAL A 79 -12.02 4.59 4.61
CA VAL A 79 -10.68 4.30 4.09
C VAL A 79 -10.61 2.91 3.44
N LEU A 80 -11.39 1.94 3.90
CA LEU A 80 -11.44 0.59 3.34
C LEU A 80 -12.04 0.53 1.94
N THR A 81 -12.69 1.61 1.49
CA THR A 81 -13.11 1.74 0.09
C THR A 81 -11.89 2.04 -0.77
N THR A 82 -11.47 1.04 -1.53
CA THR A 82 -10.29 1.15 -2.40
C THR A 82 -10.67 1.40 -3.85
N LYS A 83 -9.73 1.97 -4.60
CA LYS A 83 -9.81 2.07 -6.06
C LYS A 83 -8.77 1.15 -6.69
N LEU A 84 -9.21 0.23 -7.55
CA LEU A 84 -8.31 -0.59 -8.34
C LEU A 84 -7.61 0.28 -9.40
N VAL A 85 -6.27 0.27 -9.38
CA VAL A 85 -5.45 1.04 -10.31
C VAL A 85 -4.46 0.10 -11.01
N SER A 86 -4.37 0.22 -12.34
CA SER A 86 -3.37 -0.50 -13.13
C SER A 86 -2.02 0.23 -13.04
N VAL A 87 -0.95 -0.52 -12.83
CA VAL A 87 0.43 -0.02 -12.88
C VAL A 87 1.12 -0.66 -14.08
N GLY A 88 1.90 0.13 -14.81
CA GLY A 88 2.60 -0.37 -15.99
C GLY A 88 3.57 -1.51 -15.62
N THR A 89 3.29 -2.72 -16.08
CA THR A 89 4.15 -3.91 -15.85
C THR A 89 5.30 -4.02 -16.83
N GLY A 90 5.36 -3.13 -17.83
CA GLY A 90 6.24 -3.28 -18.99
C GLY A 90 5.76 -4.37 -19.96
N GLU A 91 6.49 -4.54 -21.06
CA GLU A 91 6.18 -5.54 -22.09
C GLU A 91 6.69 -6.92 -21.69
N ASN A 92 5.78 -7.88 -21.49
CA ASN A 92 6.11 -9.24 -21.08
C ASN A 92 7.16 -9.91 -21.99
N SER A 93 7.12 -9.64 -23.30
CA SER A 93 8.08 -10.19 -24.27
C SER A 93 9.51 -9.69 -24.03
N GLN A 94 9.66 -8.44 -23.62
CA GLN A 94 10.97 -7.85 -23.30
C GLN A 94 11.51 -8.40 -21.98
N ILE A 95 10.63 -8.60 -20.99
CA ILE A 95 11.00 -9.23 -19.71
C ILE A 95 11.45 -10.67 -19.93
N ILE A 96 10.70 -11.46 -20.73
CA ILE A 96 11.08 -12.84 -21.08
C ILE A 96 12.43 -12.85 -21.82
N ARG A 97 12.65 -11.92 -22.76
CA ARG A 97 13.91 -11.81 -23.48
C ARG A 97 15.07 -11.51 -22.54
N LEU A 98 14.91 -10.58 -21.59
CA LEU A 98 15.92 -10.26 -20.59
C LEU A 98 16.23 -11.48 -19.70
N ILE A 99 15.21 -12.15 -19.18
CA ILE A 99 15.37 -13.38 -18.37
C ILE A 99 16.15 -14.45 -19.15
N ASN A 100 15.89 -14.61 -20.45
CA ASN A 100 16.59 -15.59 -21.27
C ASN A 100 18.05 -15.19 -21.57
N LEU A 101 18.33 -13.90 -21.75
CA LEU A 101 19.69 -13.40 -21.89
C LEU A 101 20.51 -13.66 -20.61
N GLU A 102 19.97 -13.32 -19.45
CA GLU A 102 20.62 -13.52 -18.14
C GLU A 102 20.83 -15.02 -17.81
N LYS A 103 19.90 -15.89 -18.22
CA LYS A 103 20.12 -17.35 -18.14
C LYS A 103 21.29 -17.81 -18.99
N TYR A 104 21.45 -17.22 -20.17
CA TYR A 104 22.49 -17.59 -21.12
C TYR A 104 23.87 -17.10 -20.68
N THR A 105 23.94 -15.94 -20.01
CA THR A 105 25.18 -15.42 -19.43
C THR A 105 25.58 -16.11 -18.12
N GLY A 106 24.66 -16.86 -17.50
CA GLY A 106 24.90 -17.61 -16.27
C GLY A 106 24.72 -16.79 -14.99
N ASP A 107 24.17 -15.59 -15.10
CA ASP A 107 24.08 -14.61 -14.00
C ASP A 107 22.85 -14.81 -13.10
N ILE A 108 21.87 -15.63 -13.53
CA ILE A 108 20.67 -15.95 -12.74
C ILE A 108 20.49 -17.46 -12.54
N ASP A 109 20.53 -17.91 -11.28
CA ASP A 109 20.15 -19.27 -10.86
C ASP A 109 18.65 -19.36 -10.51
N LEU A 110 17.86 -19.89 -11.45
CA LEU A 110 16.42 -20.07 -11.32
C LEU A 110 16.01 -21.30 -10.50
N SER A 111 16.94 -22.15 -10.07
CA SER A 111 16.63 -23.28 -9.17
C SER A 111 16.02 -22.80 -7.85
N ARG A 112 16.29 -21.55 -7.46
CA ARG A 112 15.78 -20.89 -6.26
C ARG A 112 14.39 -20.24 -6.42
N ILE A 113 13.87 -20.12 -7.64
CA ILE A 113 12.56 -19.47 -7.91
C ILE A 113 11.41 -20.51 -7.92
N LYS A 114 11.72 -21.80 -7.88
CA LYS A 114 10.73 -22.88 -8.00
C LYS A 114 9.88 -23.19 -6.75
N ASN A 115 9.97 -22.41 -5.67
CA ASN A 115 9.12 -22.64 -4.49
C ASN A 115 8.44 -21.36 -4.02
N LYS A 116 7.22 -21.13 -4.53
CA LYS A 116 6.05 -20.64 -3.78
C LYS A 116 4.80 -20.69 -4.64
#